data_AF-A0A443RJ29-F1
#
_entry.id   AF-A0A443RJ29-F1
#
_cell.length_a   1.000
_cell.length_b   1.000
_cell.length_c   1.000
_cell.angle_alpha   90.00
_cell.angle_beta   90.00
_cell.angle_gamma   90.00
#
_symmetry.space_group_name_H-M   'P 1'
#
loop_
_entity.id
_entity.type
_entity.pdbx_description
1 polymer ?
#
loop_
_entity_poly.entity_id
_entity_poly.type
_entity_poly.pdbx_seq_one_letter_code
_entity_poly.pdbx_strand_id
1 'polypeptide(L)'
;MTEKKYSSVFIDKVSQIQEKAEKCFQNSIKHVFIKDPLYFKASGILLLRGLWSNWFDEWKQIDNSNLYKWRLNLSDIALNEDISDKCINQLLQCEISDYCWITMTSKYYKDYPLSHQLLFLVLGEKLGCKKQMNKMTVKFHQDSIEKMKDTFCANMLEEAQYYESENFPVDDQDLFMEQGEFQIFRNLLEF
;
A
#
# COMPACT_ATOMS: atom_id res chain seq x y z
N MET A 1 -6.23 -24.90 -16.18
CA MET A 1 -6.43 -24.07 -14.98
C MET A 1 -7.84 -24.33 -14.48
N THR A 2 -7.98 -25.07 -13.38
CA THR A 2 -9.24 -25.30 -12.68
C THR A 2 -9.52 -24.10 -11.78
N GLU A 3 -10.61 -23.38 -12.01
CA GLU A 3 -11.09 -22.39 -11.04
C GLU A 3 -11.39 -23.12 -9.71
N LYS A 4 -10.61 -22.82 -8.65
CA LYS A 4 -10.97 -23.21 -7.27
C LYS A 4 -12.32 -22.54 -6.97
N LYS A 5 -13.41 -23.31 -7.02
CA LYS A 5 -14.75 -22.82 -6.72
C LYS A 5 -14.93 -22.81 -5.20
N TYR A 6 -14.84 -21.63 -4.58
CA TYR A 6 -15.07 -21.47 -3.15
C TYR A 6 -16.51 -21.87 -2.78
N SER A 7 -16.70 -22.38 -1.55
CA SER A 7 -18.03 -22.74 -1.07
C SER A 7 -18.94 -21.51 -0.98
N SER A 8 -20.25 -21.70 -1.19
CA SER A 8 -21.25 -20.62 -1.03
C SER A 8 -21.18 -20.00 0.37
N VAL A 9 -20.97 -20.83 1.39
CA VAL A 9 -20.83 -20.41 2.79
C VAL A 9 -19.65 -19.45 2.99
N PHE A 10 -18.51 -19.69 2.32
CA PHE A 10 -17.36 -18.81 2.38
C PHE A 10 -17.66 -17.46 1.72
N ILE A 11 -18.27 -17.49 0.52
CA ILE A 11 -18.64 -16.28 -0.22
C ILE A 11 -19.63 -15.43 0.58
N ASP A 12 -20.63 -16.06 1.21
CA ASP A 12 -21.63 -15.36 2.04
C ASP A 12 -20.96 -14.69 3.24
N LYS A 13 -19.98 -15.37 3.87
CA LYS A 13 -19.27 -14.84 5.03
C LYS A 13 -18.38 -13.66 4.67
N VAL A 14 -17.64 -13.75 3.56
CA VAL A 14 -16.85 -12.62 3.03
C VAL A 14 -17.75 -11.43 2.72
N SER A 15 -18.89 -11.66 2.06
CA SER A 15 -19.87 -10.60 1.74
C SER A 15 -20.38 -9.89 2.99
N GLN A 16 -20.71 -10.64 4.04
CA GLN A 16 -21.14 -10.06 5.32
C GLN A 16 -20.06 -9.23 6.00
N ILE A 17 -18.79 -9.66 5.93
CA ILE A 17 -17.65 -8.89 6.47
C ILE A 17 -17.51 -7.59 5.69
N GLN A 18 -17.57 -7.67 4.36
CA GLN A 18 -17.43 -6.52 3.47
C GLN A 18 -18.52 -5.48 3.72
N GLU A 19 -19.78 -5.90 3.90
CA GLU A 19 -20.89 -5.00 4.24
C GLU A 19 -20.69 -4.31 5.61
N LYS A 20 -20.23 -5.06 6.61
CA LYS A 20 -19.94 -4.51 7.94
C LYS A 20 -18.78 -3.50 7.89
N ALA A 21 -17.72 -3.82 7.15
CA ALA A 21 -16.57 -2.95 6.96
C ALA A 21 -16.97 -1.64 6.27
N GLU A 22 -17.74 -1.72 5.17
CA GLU A 22 -18.27 -0.54 4.47
C GLU A 22 -19.11 0.34 5.40
N LYS A 23 -20.01 -0.24 6.19
CA LYS A 23 -20.81 0.52 7.15
C LYS A 23 -19.95 1.20 8.21
N CYS A 24 -18.91 0.54 8.69
CA CYS A 24 -17.94 1.11 9.64
C CYS A 24 -17.17 2.29 9.00
N PHE A 25 -16.72 2.11 7.76
CA PHE A 25 -16.03 3.12 6.97
C PHE A 25 -16.89 4.38 6.74
N GLN A 26 -18.14 4.22 6.32
CA GLN A 26 -19.04 5.35 6.09
C GLN A 26 -19.32 6.16 7.37
N ASN A 27 -19.39 5.49 8.53
CA ASN A 27 -19.57 6.18 9.81
C ASN A 27 -18.30 6.90 10.26
N SER A 28 -17.13 6.31 10.02
CA SER A 28 -15.84 6.91 10.39
C SER A 28 -15.51 8.14 9.56
N ILE A 29 -15.88 8.21 8.28
CA ILE A 29 -15.74 9.44 7.45
C ILE A 29 -16.34 10.66 8.15
N LYS A 30 -17.58 10.56 8.67
CA LYS A 30 -18.25 11.66 9.37
C LYS A 30 -17.49 12.04 10.65
N HIS A 31 -16.96 11.05 11.36
CA HIS A 31 -16.20 11.28 12.57
C HIS A 31 -14.89 12.03 12.29
N VAL A 32 -14.15 11.61 11.27
CA VAL A 32 -12.90 12.26 10.84
C VAL A 32 -13.17 13.71 10.42
N PHE A 33 -14.21 13.94 9.62
CA PHE A 33 -14.61 15.29 9.19
C PHE A 33 -14.86 16.25 10.38
N ILE A 34 -15.48 15.75 11.46
CA ILE A 34 -15.78 16.57 12.64
C ILE A 34 -14.56 16.74 13.54
N LYS A 35 -13.80 15.67 13.76
CA LYS A 35 -12.69 15.64 14.73
C LYS A 35 -11.46 16.35 14.18
N ASP A 36 -11.16 16.17 12.90
CA ASP A 36 -10.00 16.76 12.25
C ASP A 36 -10.36 17.28 10.84
N PRO A 37 -11.01 18.46 10.76
CA PRO A 37 -11.41 19.05 9.50
C PRO A 37 -10.22 19.47 8.62
N LEU A 38 -9.05 19.72 9.21
CA LEU A 38 -7.85 20.09 8.45
C LEU A 38 -7.26 18.87 7.76
N TYR A 39 -7.12 17.75 8.47
CA TYR A 39 -6.72 16.47 7.88
C TYR A 39 -7.71 16.04 6.81
N PHE A 40 -9.03 16.11 7.09
CA PHE A 40 -10.04 15.76 6.10
C PHE A 40 -9.98 16.64 4.85
N LYS A 41 -9.70 17.94 4.99
CA LYS A 41 -9.53 18.83 3.82
C LYS A 41 -8.31 18.46 2.98
N ALA A 42 -7.22 18.03 3.62
CA ALA A 42 -5.97 17.67 2.97
C ALA A 42 -6.06 16.31 2.26
N SER A 43 -6.46 15.28 2.99
CA SER A 43 -6.39 13.88 2.54
C SER A 43 -7.75 13.25 2.26
N GLY A 44 -8.87 13.93 2.52
CA GLY A 44 -10.22 13.37 2.40
C GLY A 44 -10.62 12.96 0.98
N ILE A 45 -9.89 13.44 -0.05
CA ILE A 45 -10.04 12.95 -1.42
C ILE A 45 -9.73 11.45 -1.54
N LEU A 46 -8.84 10.94 -0.68
CA LEU A 46 -8.51 9.52 -0.59
C LEU A 46 -9.68 8.69 -0.06
N LEU A 47 -10.61 9.32 0.66
CA LEU A 47 -11.81 8.67 1.19
C LEU A 47 -12.97 8.67 0.18
N LEU A 48 -12.80 9.24 -1.01
CA LEU A 48 -13.85 9.28 -2.01
C LEU A 48 -14.10 7.90 -2.62
N ARG A 49 -15.39 7.53 -2.65
CA ARG A 49 -15.87 6.32 -3.29
C ARG A 49 -15.48 6.34 -4.77
N GLY A 50 -14.84 5.27 -5.24
CA GLY A 50 -14.43 5.12 -6.64
C GLY A 50 -12.94 5.27 -6.90
N LEU A 51 -12.18 5.98 -6.03
CA LEU A 51 -10.72 6.08 -6.19
C LEU A 51 -10.05 4.70 -6.18
N TRP A 52 -10.54 3.83 -5.31
CA TRP A 52 -10.08 2.46 -5.12
C TRP A 52 -10.79 1.45 -6.02
N SER A 53 -11.69 1.89 -6.90
CA SER A 53 -12.32 0.99 -7.86
C SER A 53 -11.28 0.51 -8.87
N ASN A 54 -11.27 -0.80 -9.10
CA ASN A 54 -10.30 -1.48 -9.94
C ASN A 54 -8.84 -1.20 -9.51
N TRP A 55 -8.61 -1.13 -8.20
CA TRP A 55 -7.26 -0.93 -7.63
C TRP A 55 -6.22 -1.91 -8.19
N PHE A 56 -6.66 -3.14 -8.53
CA PHE A 56 -5.89 -4.12 -9.29
C PHE A 56 -6.65 -4.57 -10.54
N ASP A 57 -6.36 -3.92 -11.66
CA ASP A 57 -6.91 -4.32 -12.97
C ASP A 57 -6.35 -5.69 -13.41
N GLU A 58 -5.12 -6.03 -13.01
CA GLU A 58 -4.47 -7.30 -13.33
C GLU A 58 -3.69 -7.80 -12.10
N TRP A 59 -3.91 -9.07 -11.73
CA TRP A 59 -3.11 -9.75 -10.71
C TRP A 59 -1.76 -10.14 -11.30
N LYS A 60 -0.67 -9.86 -10.57
CA LYS A 60 0.69 -10.28 -10.93
C LYS A 60 1.24 -11.24 -9.87
N GLN A 61 1.78 -12.37 -10.31
CA GLN A 61 2.53 -13.27 -9.42
C GLN A 61 3.75 -12.53 -8.89
N ILE A 62 3.97 -12.60 -7.57
CA ILE A 62 5.13 -11.95 -6.94
C ILE A 62 6.35 -12.83 -7.20
N ASP A 63 7.39 -12.23 -7.79
CA ASP A 63 8.68 -12.90 -8.03
C ASP A 63 9.67 -12.54 -6.92
N ASN A 64 10.06 -13.56 -6.14
CA ASN A 64 11.03 -13.44 -5.04
C ASN A 64 12.42 -12.98 -5.49
N SER A 65 12.73 -13.02 -6.80
CA SER A 65 13.96 -12.41 -7.34
C SER A 65 14.03 -10.89 -7.14
N ASN A 66 12.89 -10.25 -6.84
CA ASN A 66 12.76 -8.82 -6.56
C ASN A 66 13.03 -8.42 -5.11
N LEU A 67 13.26 -9.39 -4.22
CA LEU A 67 13.63 -9.11 -2.82
C LEU A 67 14.90 -8.26 -2.74
N TYR A 68 14.99 -7.47 -1.68
CA TYR A 68 16.21 -6.74 -1.40
C TYR A 68 17.36 -7.72 -1.12
N LYS A 69 18.31 -7.80 -2.07
CA LYS A 69 19.44 -8.75 -2.01
C LYS A 69 20.39 -8.57 -0.82
N TRP A 70 20.30 -7.43 -0.11
CA TRP A 70 21.16 -7.10 1.03
C TRP A 70 20.37 -6.31 2.06
N ARG A 71 20.17 -6.88 3.26
CA ARG A 71 19.55 -6.20 4.41
C ARG A 71 20.55 -5.29 5.10
N LEU A 72 20.92 -4.20 4.43
CA LEU A 72 21.60 -3.10 5.10
C LEU A 72 20.51 -2.10 5.51
N ASN A 73 20.30 -1.93 6.82
CA ASN A 73 19.50 -0.84 7.38
C ASN A 73 20.23 0.48 7.04
N LEU A 74 20.00 1.02 5.85
CA LEU A 74 20.72 2.19 5.33
C LEU A 74 19.85 3.43 5.16
N SER A 75 18.56 3.37 5.51
CA SER A 75 17.79 4.61 5.55
C SER A 75 17.99 5.30 6.90
N ASP A 76 18.85 6.31 6.94
CA ASP A 76 18.96 7.25 8.07
C ASP A 76 17.71 8.12 8.23
N ILE A 77 16.80 8.10 7.24
CA ILE A 77 15.50 8.77 7.29
C ILE A 77 14.49 7.75 7.80
N ALA A 78 13.88 8.01 8.96
CA ALA A 78 12.73 7.26 9.43
C ALA A 78 11.46 7.86 8.79
N LEU A 79 10.95 7.21 7.75
CA LEU A 79 9.60 7.51 7.26
C LEU A 79 8.60 7.25 8.40
N ASN A 80 7.83 8.27 8.74
CA ASN A 80 6.74 8.22 9.70
C ASN A 80 5.46 8.78 9.08
N GLU A 81 4.35 8.69 9.82
CA GLU A 81 3.04 9.15 9.35
C GLU A 81 3.06 10.59 8.86
N ASP A 82 3.57 11.51 9.68
CA ASP A 82 3.61 12.94 9.36
C ASP A 82 4.38 13.24 8.06
N ILE A 83 5.46 12.51 7.80
CA ILE A 83 6.23 12.65 6.56
C ILE A 83 5.44 12.05 5.39
N SER A 84 4.87 10.87 5.57
CA SER A 84 4.08 10.20 4.55
C SER A 84 2.90 11.05 4.11
N ASP A 85 2.13 11.58 5.06
CA ASP A 85 0.99 12.46 4.82
C ASP A 85 1.37 13.72 4.04
N LYS A 86 2.49 14.36 4.41
CA LYS A 86 2.99 15.52 3.67
C LYS A 86 3.33 15.16 2.22
N CYS A 87 3.91 13.98 2.01
CA CYS A 87 4.30 13.52 0.69
C CYS A 87 3.10 13.08 -0.16
N ILE A 88 2.11 12.44 0.44
CA ILE A 88 0.83 12.13 -0.22
C ILE A 88 0.11 13.43 -0.58
N ASN A 89 0.09 14.45 0.28
CA ASN A 89 -0.51 15.75 -0.04
C ASN A 89 0.17 16.47 -1.22
N GLN A 90 1.50 16.35 -1.35
CA GLN A 90 2.21 16.82 -2.55
C GLN A 90 1.84 16.01 -3.80
N LEU A 91 1.67 14.70 -3.63
CA LEU A 91 1.27 13.79 -4.69
C LEU A 91 -0.15 14.08 -5.20
N LEU A 92 -1.08 14.49 -4.34
CA LEU A 92 -2.44 14.92 -4.74
C LEU A 92 -2.44 16.07 -5.76
N GLN A 93 -1.37 16.87 -5.78
CA GLN A 93 -1.17 17.97 -6.73
C GLN A 93 -0.19 17.59 -7.86
N CYS A 94 0.33 16.37 -7.86
CA CYS A 94 1.46 15.92 -8.69
C CYS A 94 2.71 16.83 -8.58
N GLU A 95 2.89 17.53 -7.45
CA GLU A 95 4.02 18.42 -7.17
C GLU A 95 4.99 17.77 -6.18
N ILE A 96 5.61 16.67 -6.61
CA ILE A 96 6.47 15.85 -5.76
C ILE A 96 7.82 16.54 -5.58
N SER A 97 8.15 16.91 -4.33
CA SER A 97 9.49 17.41 -3.96
C SER A 97 10.55 16.32 -3.98
N ASP A 98 11.81 16.73 -4.11
CA ASP A 98 12.98 15.86 -4.02
C ASP A 98 13.01 15.06 -2.70
N TYR A 99 12.73 15.76 -1.59
CA TYR A 99 12.68 15.14 -0.26
C TYR A 99 11.63 14.03 -0.19
N CYS A 100 10.41 14.32 -0.66
CA CYS A 100 9.34 13.32 -0.63
C CYS A 100 9.62 12.15 -1.55
N TRP A 101 10.15 12.41 -2.74
CA TRP A 101 10.50 11.32 -3.64
C TRP A 101 11.59 10.42 -3.07
N ILE A 102 12.71 10.98 -2.60
CA ILE A 102 13.80 10.21 -2.00
C ILE A 102 13.30 9.42 -0.79
N THR A 103 12.53 10.06 0.11
CA THR A 103 12.04 9.41 1.32
C THR A 103 11.06 8.27 0.99
N MET A 104 10.08 8.52 0.12
CA MET A 104 9.04 7.54 -0.24
C MET A 104 9.53 6.43 -1.19
N THR A 105 10.77 6.53 -1.70
CA THR A 105 11.38 5.51 -2.58
C THR A 105 12.72 4.98 -2.05
N SER A 106 13.04 5.29 -0.80
CA SER A 106 14.23 4.77 -0.12
C SER A 106 14.20 3.25 -0.01
N LYS A 107 15.35 2.60 -0.13
CA LYS A 107 15.40 1.13 -0.06
C LYS A 107 15.36 0.68 1.40
N TYR A 108 14.95 -0.57 1.61
CA TYR A 108 15.07 -1.29 2.88
C TYR A 108 14.16 -0.82 4.02
N TYR A 109 13.10 -0.08 3.71
CA TYR A 109 12.00 0.03 4.67
C TYR A 109 11.30 -1.31 4.86
N LYS A 110 10.73 -1.43 6.05
CA LYS A 110 9.97 -2.57 6.56
C LYS A 110 8.74 -2.06 7.29
N ASP A 111 7.82 -2.95 7.59
CA ASP A 111 6.61 -2.66 8.36
C ASP A 111 5.79 -1.50 7.75
N TYR A 112 5.13 -0.65 8.55
CA TYR A 112 4.32 0.47 8.04
C TYR A 112 5.04 1.36 7.01
N PRO A 113 6.31 1.80 7.23
CA PRO A 113 7.04 2.53 6.20
C PRO A 113 6.97 1.88 4.80
N LEU A 114 7.10 0.55 4.70
CA LEU A 114 7.03 -0.16 3.42
C LEU A 114 5.64 -0.07 2.78
N SER A 115 4.58 -0.20 3.58
CA SER A 115 3.20 0.00 3.13
C SER A 115 2.97 1.40 2.56
N HIS A 116 3.49 2.42 3.25
CA HIS A 116 3.37 3.81 2.81
C HIS A 116 4.11 4.09 1.49
N GLN A 117 5.25 3.42 1.24
CA GLN A 117 5.95 3.53 -0.05
C GLN A 117 5.11 2.98 -1.20
N LEU A 118 4.54 1.78 -1.00
CA LEU A 118 3.72 1.15 -2.02
C LEU A 118 2.44 1.96 -2.26
N LEU A 119 1.81 2.43 -1.20
CA LEU A 119 0.65 3.33 -1.26
C LEU A 119 0.96 4.58 -2.09
N PHE A 120 2.09 5.24 -1.84
CA PHE A 120 2.52 6.42 -2.58
C PHE A 120 2.71 6.16 -4.08
N LEU A 121 3.34 5.03 -4.45
CA LEU A 121 3.49 4.69 -5.86
C LEU A 121 2.15 4.41 -6.54
N VAL A 122 1.26 3.66 -5.89
CA VAL A 122 -0.04 3.29 -6.47
C VAL A 122 -0.97 4.51 -6.58
N LEU A 123 -1.03 5.34 -5.53
CA LEU A 123 -1.80 6.59 -5.55
C LEU A 123 -1.31 7.50 -6.67
N GLY A 124 -0.01 7.62 -6.87
CA GLY A 124 0.56 8.48 -7.91
C GLY A 124 0.14 8.04 -9.31
N GLU A 125 0.00 6.73 -9.55
CA GLU A 125 -0.54 6.22 -10.80
C GLU A 125 -2.04 6.49 -10.94
N LYS A 126 -2.84 6.25 -9.89
CA LYS A 126 -4.29 6.47 -9.90
C LYS A 126 -4.68 7.94 -10.03
N LEU A 127 -3.87 8.85 -9.50
CA LEU A 127 -4.04 10.29 -9.61
C LEU A 127 -3.51 10.87 -10.94
N GLY A 128 -2.92 10.04 -11.81
CA GLY A 128 -2.38 10.48 -13.10
C GLY A 128 -1.01 11.17 -13.02
N CYS A 129 -0.30 11.06 -11.90
CA CYS A 129 1.02 11.67 -11.67
C CYS A 129 2.19 10.91 -12.32
N LYS A 130 1.95 9.85 -13.10
CA LYS A 130 2.99 9.03 -13.76
C LYS A 130 4.07 9.84 -14.45
N LYS A 131 3.70 10.91 -15.17
CA LYS A 131 4.65 11.77 -15.88
C LYS A 131 5.65 12.42 -14.93
N GLN A 132 5.18 12.92 -13.79
CA GLN A 132 6.06 13.53 -12.78
C GLN A 132 6.93 12.47 -12.11
N MET A 133 6.34 11.35 -11.69
CA MET A 133 7.08 10.25 -11.06
C MET A 133 8.19 9.70 -11.97
N ASN A 134 7.94 9.54 -13.27
CA ASN A 134 8.95 9.12 -14.24
C ASN A 134 10.08 10.15 -14.42
N LYS A 135 9.82 11.45 -14.23
CA LYS A 135 10.91 12.44 -14.19
C LYS A 135 11.77 12.26 -12.95
N MET A 136 11.14 11.94 -11.82
CA MET A 136 11.85 11.74 -10.56
C MET A 136 12.72 10.47 -10.61
N THR A 137 12.23 9.35 -11.18
CA THR A 137 13.07 8.15 -11.37
C THR A 137 14.32 8.43 -12.19
N VAL A 138 14.18 9.19 -13.30
CA VAL A 138 15.31 9.62 -14.13
C VAL A 138 16.27 10.53 -13.37
N LYS A 139 15.72 11.53 -12.65
CA LYS A 139 16.51 12.50 -11.88
C LYS A 139 17.36 11.84 -10.80
N PHE A 140 16.83 10.83 -10.12
CA PHE A 140 17.50 10.15 -9.02
C PHE A 140 18.17 8.83 -9.42
N HIS A 141 18.23 8.51 -10.72
CA HIS A 141 18.84 7.29 -11.26
C HIS A 141 18.29 6.01 -10.60
N GLN A 142 16.98 5.95 -10.39
CA GLN A 142 16.29 4.83 -9.78
C GLN A 142 15.63 3.92 -10.82
N ASP A 143 15.23 2.73 -10.36
CA ASP A 143 14.46 1.77 -11.15
C ASP A 143 13.11 2.36 -11.62
N SER A 144 12.46 1.68 -12.56
CA SER A 144 11.12 2.08 -13.00
C SER A 144 10.10 1.98 -11.86
N ILE A 145 9.02 2.75 -11.95
CA ILE A 145 7.91 2.69 -10.96
C ILE A 145 7.39 1.26 -10.82
N GLU A 146 7.25 0.53 -11.93
CA GLU A 146 6.82 -0.86 -11.90
C GLU A 146 7.80 -1.75 -11.15
N LYS A 147 9.10 -1.62 -11.42
CA LYS A 147 10.14 -2.41 -10.75
C LYS A 147 10.20 -2.11 -9.25
N MET A 148 10.03 -0.84 -8.86
CA MET A 148 9.96 -0.47 -7.44
C MET A 148 8.74 -1.09 -6.76
N LYS A 149 7.55 -1.04 -7.38
CA LYS A 149 6.36 -1.72 -6.85
C LYS A 149 6.58 -3.24 -6.73
N ASP A 150 7.13 -3.88 -7.75
CA ASP A 150 7.43 -5.33 -7.71
C ASP A 150 8.36 -5.68 -6.54
N THR A 151 9.39 -4.87 -6.31
CA THR A 151 10.28 -5.02 -5.16
C THR A 151 9.55 -4.77 -3.83
N PHE A 152 8.77 -3.71 -3.69
CA PHE A 152 8.04 -3.44 -2.45
C PHE A 152 7.04 -4.55 -2.13
N CYS A 153 6.27 -5.02 -3.12
CA CYS A 153 5.35 -6.15 -2.96
C CYS A 153 6.09 -7.44 -2.55
N ALA A 154 7.27 -7.71 -3.12
CA ALA A 154 8.06 -8.88 -2.76
C ALA A 154 8.53 -8.85 -1.30
N ASN A 155 9.01 -7.70 -0.82
CA ASN A 155 9.43 -7.56 0.58
C ASN A 155 8.23 -7.61 1.54
N MET A 156 7.10 -7.02 1.14
CA MET A 156 5.88 -7.05 1.94
C MET A 156 5.28 -8.47 2.01
N LEU A 157 5.42 -9.28 0.96
CA LEU A 157 5.05 -10.70 1.01
C LEU A 157 5.95 -11.49 1.98
N GLU A 158 7.25 -11.19 2.02
CA GLU A 158 8.18 -11.80 2.98
C GLU A 158 7.78 -11.48 4.43
N GLU A 159 7.37 -10.23 4.72
CA GLU A 159 6.84 -9.81 6.02
C GLU A 159 5.53 -10.51 6.37
N ALA A 160 4.58 -10.55 5.44
CA ALA A 160 3.30 -11.22 5.65
C ALA A 160 3.47 -12.72 5.93
N GLN A 161 4.37 -13.40 5.22
CA GLN A 161 4.72 -14.81 5.47
C GLN A 161 5.37 -15.00 6.84
N TYR A 162 6.19 -14.06 7.28
CA TYR A 162 6.76 -14.07 8.62
C TYR A 162 5.66 -13.97 9.69
N TYR A 163 4.74 -13.02 9.58
CA TYR A 163 3.63 -12.88 10.53
C TYR A 163 2.72 -14.12 10.56
N GLU A 164 2.46 -14.74 9.40
CA GLU A 164 1.75 -16.01 9.32
C GLU A 164 2.50 -17.13 10.05
N SER A 165 3.82 -17.24 9.84
CA SER A 165 4.65 -18.25 10.51
C SER A 165 4.70 -18.11 12.04
N GLU A 166 4.54 -16.87 12.53
CA GLU A 166 4.44 -16.54 13.95
C GLU A 166 2.99 -16.60 14.48
N ASN A 167 2.05 -17.15 13.69
CA ASN A 167 0.64 -17.30 14.03
C ASN A 167 -0.06 -15.97 14.35
N PHE A 168 0.20 -14.95 13.52
CA PHE A 168 -0.44 -13.62 13.56
C PHE A 168 -0.36 -12.95 14.93
N PRO A 169 0.85 -12.51 15.36
CA PRO A 169 1.04 -11.81 16.63
C PRO A 169 0.06 -10.65 16.77
N VAL A 170 -0.51 -10.46 17.97
CA VAL A 170 -1.56 -9.44 18.21
C VAL A 170 -1.13 -8.04 17.80
N ASP A 171 0.14 -7.71 18.04
CA ASP A 171 0.70 -6.40 17.74
C ASP A 171 0.97 -6.18 16.23
N ASP A 172 0.97 -7.25 15.43
CA ASP A 172 1.25 -7.22 13.98
C ASP A 172 0.00 -7.56 13.13
N GLN A 173 -1.15 -7.86 13.76
CA GLN A 173 -2.37 -8.25 13.06
C GLN A 173 -2.91 -7.14 12.15
N ASP A 174 -2.81 -5.89 12.58
CA ASP A 174 -3.25 -4.74 11.79
C ASP A 174 -2.36 -4.53 10.57
N LEU A 175 -1.04 -4.60 10.75
CA LEU A 175 -0.06 -4.48 9.69
C LEU A 175 -0.20 -5.64 8.68
N PHE A 176 -0.41 -6.87 9.14
CA PHE A 176 -0.69 -8.00 8.26
C PHE A 176 -1.95 -7.77 7.41
N MET A 177 -3.02 -7.24 8.03
CA MET A 177 -4.25 -6.91 7.29
C MET A 177 -4.02 -5.80 6.27
N GLU A 178 -3.31 -4.73 6.64
CA GLU A 178 -2.97 -3.60 5.76
C GLU A 178 -2.15 -4.07 4.56
N GLN A 179 -1.10 -4.85 4.80
CA GLN A 179 -0.22 -5.36 3.75
C GLN A 179 -0.95 -6.32 2.81
N GLY A 180 -1.86 -7.12 3.34
CA GLY A 180 -2.65 -8.03 2.54
C GLY A 180 -3.54 -7.34 1.50
N GLU A 181 -3.94 -6.07 1.73
CA GLU A 181 -4.65 -5.26 0.74
C GLU A 181 -3.81 -5.01 -0.53
N PHE A 182 -2.49 -5.21 -0.51
CA PHE A 182 -1.58 -4.88 -1.60
C PHE A 182 -1.24 -6.02 -2.59
N GLN A 183 -2.24 -6.75 -3.12
CA GLN A 183 -2.04 -7.92 -4.02
C GLN A 183 -1.38 -9.16 -3.35
N ILE A 184 -1.14 -9.13 -2.05
CA ILE A 184 -0.34 -10.14 -1.34
C ILE A 184 -1.16 -11.39 -1.00
N PHE A 185 -2.43 -11.23 -0.61
CA PHE A 185 -3.24 -12.34 -0.11
C PHE A 185 -3.40 -13.52 -1.05
N ARG A 186 -3.33 -13.33 -2.37
CA ARG A 186 -3.47 -14.46 -3.30
C ARG A 186 -2.22 -15.36 -3.33
N ASN A 187 -1.03 -14.82 -3.07
CA ASN A 187 0.21 -15.62 -2.96
C ASN A 187 0.24 -16.43 -1.64
N LEU A 188 -0.45 -15.95 -0.60
CA LEU A 188 -0.61 -16.69 0.67
C LEU A 188 -1.62 -17.84 0.55
N LEU A 189 -2.62 -17.71 -0.34
CA LEU A 189 -3.69 -18.68 -0.55
C LEU A 189 -3.38 -19.79 -1.59
N GLU A 190 -2.13 -19.87 -2.09
CA GLU A 190 -1.69 -20.93 -3.02
C GLU A 190 -1.38 -22.29 -2.37
N PHE A 191 -1.84 -22.51 -1.14
CA PHE A 191 -1.94 -23.84 -0.52
C PHE A 191 -3.39 -24.34 -0.58
#